data_AF-A0A816LTK6-F1
#
_entry.id   AF-A0A816LTK6-F1
#
_cell.length_a   1.000
_cell.length_b   1.000
_cell.length_c   1.000
_cell.angle_alpha   90.00
_cell.angle_beta   90.00
_cell.angle_gamma   90.00
#
_symmetry.space_group_name_H-M   'P 1'
#
loop_
_entity.id
_entity.type
_entity.pdbx_description
1 polymer ?
#
loop_
_entity_poly.entity_id
_entity_poly.type
_entity_poly.pdbx_seq_one_letter_code
_entity_poly.pdbx_strand_id
1 'polypeptide(L)'
;MCALVDGRGVYASFDLFKYPWYVGMDNTLLRRCFDEGNPSTLYIKGVEYFYRLDRHQEGLASIKRAADAGFERALYTYAMTRKILWEDEEYFSRFTRESVGKIRKVVRS
;
A
#
# COMPACT_ATOMS: atom_id res chain seq x y z
N MET A 1 -17.16 24.97 -19.59
CA MET A 1 -16.96 23.51 -19.56
C MET A 1 -15.55 23.25 -19.07
N CYS A 2 -15.37 22.97 -17.78
CA CYS A 2 -14.08 22.51 -17.26
C CYS A 2 -13.93 21.05 -17.65
N ALA A 3 -12.95 20.75 -18.50
CA ALA A 3 -12.57 19.39 -18.83
C ALA A 3 -12.25 18.65 -17.52
N LEU A 4 -12.99 17.56 -17.28
CA LEU A 4 -12.71 16.62 -16.20
C LEU A 4 -11.27 16.15 -16.38
N VAL A 5 -10.37 16.62 -15.51
CA VAL A 5 -9.08 15.96 -15.28
C VAL A 5 -9.41 14.49 -15.12
N ASP A 6 -8.83 13.67 -16.00
CA ASP A 6 -9.05 12.24 -16.08
C ASP A 6 -9.00 11.63 -14.67
N GLY A 7 -10.17 11.28 -14.12
CA GLY A 7 -10.33 10.99 -12.69
C GLY A 7 -9.45 9.83 -12.21
N ARG A 8 -8.98 8.99 -13.15
CA ARG A 8 -8.06 7.89 -12.92
C ARG A 8 -6.76 8.32 -12.24
N GLY A 9 -6.16 9.42 -12.68
CA GLY A 9 -4.88 9.91 -12.13
C GLY A 9 -4.99 10.38 -10.68
N VAL A 10 -6.15 10.94 -10.31
CA VAL A 10 -6.41 11.39 -8.93
C VAL A 10 -6.47 10.19 -8.00
N TYR A 11 -7.20 9.14 -8.38
CA TYR A 11 -7.33 7.95 -7.55
C TYR A 11 -6.02 7.16 -7.45
N ALA A 12 -5.24 7.07 -8.53
CA ALA A 12 -3.94 6.40 -8.52
C ALA A 12 -2.90 7.09 -7.62
N SER A 13 -2.98 8.42 -7.46
CA SER A 13 -2.00 9.22 -6.68
C SER A 13 -2.46 9.61 -5.28
N PHE A 14 -3.71 9.31 -4.90
CA PHE A 14 -4.28 9.67 -3.61
C PHE A 14 -3.56 8.99 -2.43
N ASP A 15 -3.05 9.76 -1.47
CA ASP A 15 -2.39 9.21 -0.29
C ASP A 15 -3.40 8.99 0.85
N LEU A 16 -3.86 7.75 1.02
CA LEU A 16 -4.84 7.42 2.06
C LEU A 16 -4.28 7.57 3.47
N PHE A 17 -2.97 7.57 3.66
CA PHE A 17 -2.39 7.80 5.00
C PHE A 17 -2.48 9.24 5.45
N LYS A 18 -2.66 10.18 4.52
CA LYS A 18 -2.92 11.59 4.82
C LYS A 18 -4.41 11.92 4.90
N TYR A 19 -5.28 10.97 4.57
CA TYR A 19 -6.72 11.18 4.67
C TYR A 19 -7.14 11.26 6.15
N PRO A 20 -8.00 12.22 6.53
CA PRO A 20 -8.50 12.32 7.89
C PRO A 20 -9.50 11.20 8.20
N TRP A 21 -9.02 10.02 8.58
CA TRP A 21 -9.86 8.83 8.84
C TRP A 21 -11.02 9.06 9.82
N TYR A 22 -10.90 10.04 10.71
CA TYR A 22 -11.94 10.41 11.68
C TYR A 22 -13.19 11.05 11.06
N VAL A 23 -13.14 11.54 9.81
CA VAL A 23 -14.34 12.12 9.16
C VAL A 23 -15.23 11.06 8.50
N GLY A 24 -14.84 9.79 8.58
CA GLY A 24 -15.48 8.69 7.86
C GLY A 24 -15.06 8.70 6.38
N MET A 25 -14.51 7.58 5.92
CA MET A 25 -14.09 7.45 4.53
C MET A 25 -15.23 6.90 3.67
N ASP A 26 -15.51 7.56 2.55
CA ASP A 26 -16.49 7.07 1.58
C ASP A 26 -16.00 5.73 0.97
N ASN A 27 -16.81 4.67 1.11
CA ASN A 27 -16.53 3.37 0.51
C ASN A 27 -16.34 3.43 -1.01
N THR A 28 -16.98 4.38 -1.67
CA THR A 28 -16.84 4.65 -3.11
C THR A 28 -15.44 5.17 -3.45
N LEU A 29 -14.86 6.04 -2.61
CA LEU A 29 -13.50 6.53 -2.79
C LEU A 29 -12.49 5.38 -2.65
N LEU A 30 -12.61 4.59 -1.58
CA LEU A 30 -11.76 3.41 -1.36
C LEU A 30 -11.80 2.44 -2.53
N ARG A 31 -13.02 2.13 -3.00
CA ARG A 31 -13.21 1.22 -4.12
C ARG A 31 -12.54 1.75 -5.39
N ARG A 32 -12.75 3.02 -5.74
CA ARG A 32 -12.12 3.63 -6.93
C ARG A 32 -10.59 3.64 -6.84
N CYS A 33 -10.03 4.01 -5.68
CA CYS A 33 -8.58 3.95 -5.48
C CYS A 33 -8.05 2.51 -5.59
N PHE A 34 -8.77 1.52 -5.06
CA PHE A 34 -8.40 0.12 -5.18
C PHE A 34 -8.45 -0.37 -6.64
N ASP A 35 -9.52 -0.04 -7.37
CA ASP A 35 -9.73 -0.43 -8.77
C ASP A 35 -8.65 0.16 -9.69
N GLU A 36 -8.20 1.40 -9.42
CA GLU A 36 -7.09 2.06 -10.13
C GLU A 36 -5.70 1.61 -9.65
N GLY A 37 -5.62 0.68 -8.70
CA GLY A 37 -4.34 0.13 -8.23
C GLY A 37 -3.52 1.12 -7.39
N ASN A 38 -4.16 2.05 -6.69
CA ASN A 38 -3.49 2.97 -5.78
C ASN A 38 -2.62 2.20 -4.76
N PRO A 39 -1.30 2.48 -4.69
CA PRO A 39 -0.41 1.70 -3.83
C PRO A 39 -0.75 1.78 -2.33
N SER A 40 -1.23 2.93 -1.85
CA SER A 40 -1.62 3.10 -0.45
C SER A 40 -2.91 2.34 -0.12
N THR A 41 -3.90 2.32 -1.01
CA THR A 41 -5.12 1.51 -0.86
C THR A 41 -4.83 0.03 -0.94
N LEU A 42 -4.03 -0.40 -1.93
CA LEU A 42 -3.61 -1.79 -2.08
C LEU A 42 -2.91 -2.29 -0.81
N TYR A 43 -2.05 -1.47 -0.20
CA TYR A 43 -1.41 -1.82 1.06
C TYR A 43 -2.41 -1.93 2.22
N ILE A 44 -3.30 -0.95 2.40
CA ILE A 44 -4.29 -0.95 3.50
C ILE A 44 -5.23 -2.16 3.40
N LYS A 45 -5.79 -2.40 2.21
CA LYS A 45 -6.66 -3.56 1.96
C LYS A 45 -5.88 -4.87 2.06
N GLY A 46 -4.64 -4.89 1.59
CA GLY A 46 -3.76 -6.04 1.71
C GLY A 46 -3.49 -6.44 3.16
N VAL A 47 -3.18 -5.47 4.03
CA VAL A 47 -3.01 -5.67 5.47
C VAL A 47 -4.32 -6.13 6.12
N GLU A 48 -5.45 -5.51 5.79
CA GLU A 48 -6.77 -5.93 6.30
C GLU A 48 -7.09 -7.39 5.91
N TYR A 49 -6.87 -7.75 4.64
CA TYR A 49 -7.11 -9.10 4.13
C TYR A 49 -6.19 -10.11 4.81
N PHE A 50 -4.91 -9.79 4.95
CA PHE A 50 -3.92 -10.70 5.49
C PHE A 50 -4.07 -10.92 7.00
N TYR A 51 -4.20 -9.84 7.79
CA TYR A 51 -4.14 -9.91 9.25
C TYR A 51 -5.51 -9.94 9.93
N ARG A 52 -6.56 -9.40 9.31
CA ARG A 52 -7.90 -9.32 9.94
C ARG A 52 -8.89 -10.33 9.38
N LEU A 53 -8.85 -10.60 8.07
CA LEU A 53 -9.83 -11.44 7.38
C LEU A 53 -9.33 -12.85 7.03
N ASP A 54 -8.11 -13.21 7.44
CA ASP A 54 -7.49 -14.53 7.17
C ASP A 54 -7.35 -14.89 5.69
N ARG A 55 -7.49 -13.89 4.79
CA ARG A 55 -7.35 -14.04 3.33
C ARG A 55 -5.89 -13.85 2.95
N HIS A 56 -5.01 -14.72 3.45
CA HIS A 56 -3.57 -14.53 3.36
C HIS A 56 -3.03 -14.38 1.93
N GLN A 57 -3.48 -15.22 0.99
CA GLN A 57 -3.00 -15.16 -0.40
C GLN A 57 -3.38 -13.82 -1.06
N GLU A 58 -4.63 -13.39 -0.91
CA GLU A 58 -5.13 -12.15 -1.51
C GLU A 58 -4.55 -10.91 -0.85
N GLY A 59 -4.39 -10.96 0.48
CA GLY A 59 -3.74 -9.91 1.24
C GLY A 59 -2.29 -9.74 0.82
N LEU A 60 -1.54 -10.84 0.76
CA LEU A 60 -0.13 -10.81 0.39
C LEU A 60 0.07 -10.39 -1.07
N ALA A 61 -0.78 -10.85 -2.00
CA ALA A 61 -0.76 -10.40 -3.39
C ALA A 61 -1.00 -8.88 -3.51
N SER A 62 -1.92 -8.33 -2.71
CA SER A 62 -2.20 -6.89 -2.69
C SER A 62 -1.03 -6.09 -2.14
N ILE A 63 -0.41 -6.55 -1.04
CA ILE A 63 0.80 -5.93 -0.47
C ILE A 63 1.94 -6.00 -1.49
N LYS A 64 2.13 -7.13 -2.19
CA LYS A 64 3.15 -7.28 -3.24
C LYS A 64 2.97 -6.24 -4.34
N ARG A 65 1.75 -6.07 -4.86
CA ARG A 65 1.46 -5.08 -5.90
C ARG A 65 1.79 -3.66 -5.46
N ALA A 66 1.46 -3.30 -4.21
CA ALA A 66 1.85 -2.01 -3.65
C ALA A 66 3.38 -1.87 -3.54
N ALA A 67 4.09 -2.91 -3.11
CA ALA A 67 5.54 -2.93 -3.02
C ALA A 67 6.21 -2.81 -4.41
N ASP A 68 5.68 -3.50 -5.41
CA ASP A 68 6.15 -3.46 -6.79
C ASP A 68 5.96 -2.07 -7.42
N ALA A 69 4.93 -1.33 -6.98
CA ALA A 69 4.71 0.07 -7.34
C ALA A 69 5.60 1.06 -6.54
N GLY A 70 6.51 0.57 -5.69
CA GLY A 70 7.46 1.38 -4.94
C GLY A 70 6.94 1.95 -3.61
N PHE A 71 5.77 1.51 -3.13
CA PHE A 71 5.24 1.99 -1.87
C PHE A 71 6.05 1.44 -0.69
N GLU A 72 6.73 2.33 0.03
CA GLU A 72 7.82 1.94 0.93
C GLU A 72 7.33 1.11 2.13
N ARG A 73 6.11 1.39 2.62
CA ARG A 73 5.49 0.60 3.69
C ARG A 73 5.19 -0.82 3.23
N ALA A 74 4.67 -0.97 2.02
CA ALA A 74 4.39 -2.28 1.45
C ALA A 74 5.68 -3.06 1.18
N LEU A 75 6.74 -2.39 0.74
CA LEU A 75 8.05 -3.02 0.53
C LEU A 75 8.58 -3.64 1.83
N TYR A 76 8.56 -2.87 2.92
CA TYR A 76 8.92 -3.36 4.26
C TYR A 76 8.07 -4.54 4.69
N THR A 77 6.75 -4.39 4.69
CA THR A 77 5.83 -5.43 5.15
C THR A 77 5.97 -6.70 4.32
N TYR A 78 6.00 -6.60 2.98
CA TYR A 78 6.14 -7.77 2.12
C TYR A 78 7.46 -8.51 2.36
N ALA A 79 8.58 -7.79 2.41
CA ALA A 79 9.90 -8.39 2.67
C ALA A 79 9.93 -9.13 4.02
N MET A 80 9.42 -8.50 5.07
CA MET A 80 9.37 -9.12 6.40
C MET A 80 8.44 -10.33 6.44
N THR A 81 7.25 -10.24 5.82
CA THR A 81 6.33 -11.39 5.74
C THR A 81 6.96 -12.54 4.95
N ARG A 82 7.65 -12.25 3.85
CA ARG A 82 8.36 -13.26 3.05
C ARG A 82 9.45 -13.96 3.85
N LYS A 83 10.23 -13.17 4.59
CA LYS A 83 11.29 -13.68 5.47
C LYS A 83 10.75 -14.59 6.55
N ILE A 84 9.74 -14.15 7.29
CA ILE A 84 9.22 -14.88 8.45
C ILE A 84 8.54 -16.20 8.04
N LEU A 85 7.83 -16.21 6.91
CA LEU A 85 7.01 -17.37 6.53
C LEU A 85 7.71 -18.34 5.58
N TRP A 86 8.68 -17.87 4.79
CA TRP A 86 9.34 -18.69 3.76
C TRP A 86 10.86 -18.56 3.75
N GLU A 87 11.46 -17.88 4.72
CA GLU A 87 12.91 -17.61 4.78
C GLU A 87 13.46 -16.90 3.52
N ASP A 88 12.58 -16.26 2.76
CA ASP A 88 12.90 -15.61 1.49
C ASP A 88 13.35 -14.16 1.73
N GLU A 89 14.56 -13.86 1.27
CA GLU A 89 15.22 -12.56 1.40
C GLU A 89 15.29 -11.75 0.10
N GLU A 90 14.76 -12.26 -1.02
CA GLU A 90 14.91 -11.63 -2.35
C GLU A 90 14.49 -10.15 -2.33
N TYR A 91 13.38 -9.85 -1.66
CA TYR A 91 12.83 -8.50 -1.60
C TYR A 91 13.67 -7.50 -0.81
N PHE A 92 14.58 -7.95 0.08
CA PHE A 92 15.46 -7.03 0.80
C PHE A 92 16.46 -6.33 -0.14
N SER A 93 16.81 -6.95 -1.26
CA SER A 93 17.68 -6.34 -2.28
C SER A 93 17.11 -5.05 -2.88
N ARG A 94 15.79 -4.85 -2.79
CA ARG A 94 15.08 -3.69 -3.33
C ARG A 94 15.10 -2.47 -2.40
N PHE A 95 15.58 -2.60 -1.16
CA PHE A 95 15.75 -1.44 -0.28
C PHE A 95 16.90 -0.55 -0.74
N THR A 96 16.57 0.68 -1.12
CA THR A 96 17.55 1.74 -1.30
C THR A 96 17.77 2.50 0.02
N ARG A 97 18.90 3.21 0.16
CA ARG A 97 19.14 4.10 1.32
C ARG A 97 18.01 5.12 1.50
N GLU A 98 17.42 5.58 0.40
CA GLU A 98 16.26 6.49 0.42
C GLU A 98 15.02 5.81 1.01
N SER A 99 14.67 4.61 0.53
CA SER A 99 13.51 3.85 1.03
C SER A 99 13.63 3.58 2.54
N VAL A 100 14.81 3.18 3.02
CA VAL A 100 15.10 3.01 4.45
C VAL A 100 14.95 4.32 5.21
N GLY A 101 15.42 5.43 4.62
CA GLY A 101 15.26 6.77 5.18
C GLY A 101 13.78 7.17 5.35
N LYS A 102 12.93 6.86 4.38
CA LYS A 102 11.48 7.13 4.42
C LYS A 102 10.77 6.25 5.45
N ILE A 103 11.07 4.95 5.48
CA ILE A 103 10.53 4.03 6.52
C ILE A 103 10.90 4.54 7.91
N ARG A 104 12.16 4.92 8.13
CA ARG A 104 12.62 5.45 9.43
C ARG A 104 11.88 6.71 9.86
N LYS A 105 11.51 7.59 8.93
CA LYS A 105 10.75 8.81 9.23
C LYS A 105 9.33 8.48 9.74
N VAL A 106 8.73 7.40 9.25
CA VAL A 106 7.38 6.95 9.70
C VAL A 106 7.41 6.44 11.15
N VAL A 107 8.50 5.83 11.60
CA VAL A 107 8.62 5.28 12.97
C VAL A 107 8.79 6.37 14.03
N ARG A 108 9.14 7.61 13.63
CA ARG A 108 9.40 8.73 14.53
C ARG A 108 8.29 9.78 14.57
N SER A 109 7.18 9.55 13.86
CA SER A 109 6.02 10.45 13.78
C SER A 109 4.83 9.88 14.53
#